data_AF-A0AB73KCI4-F1
#
_entry.id   AF-A0AB73KCI4-F1
#
_cell.length_a   1.000
_cell.length_b   1.000
_cell.length_c   1.000
_cell.angle_alpha   90.00
_cell.angle_beta   90.00
_cell.angle_gamma   90.00
#
_symmetry.space_group_name_H-M   'P 1'
#
loop_
_entity.id
_entity.type
_entity.pdbx_description
1 polymer ?
#
loop_
_entity_poly.entity_id
_entity_poly.type
_entity_poly.pdbx_seq_one_letter_code
_entity_poly.pdbx_strand_id
1 'polypeptide(L)' 'MEVRNLGGEVVIEANAVGLRTLANHLMTLAQDGTPNGSHLHLDEGNGLEDGSVGLVLERNE' A
#
# COMPACT_ATOMS: atom_id res chain seq x y z
N MET A 1 -7.67 6.90 -1.10
CA MET A 1 -7.24 5.74 -1.91
C MET A 1 -8.12 4.60 -1.49
N GLU A 2 -8.73 3.90 -2.43
CA GLU A 2 -9.61 2.77 -2.14
C GLU A 2 -8.88 1.47 -2.46
N VAL A 3 -9.10 0.43 -1.65
CA VAL A 3 -8.61 -0.93 -1.93
C VAL A 3 -9.79 -1.91 -1.89
N ARG A 4 -10.01 -2.62 -3.01
CA ARG A 4 -11.10 -3.59 -3.16
C ARG A 4 -10.55 -4.96 -3.51
N ASN A 5 -11.02 -6.00 -2.83
CA ASN A 5 -10.76 -7.39 -3.19
C ASN A 5 -11.93 -7.93 -4.00
N LEU A 6 -11.67 -8.37 -5.24
CA LEU A 6 -12.66 -8.89 -6.18
C LEU A 6 -12.62 -10.42 -6.31
N GLY A 7 -12.01 -11.12 -5.34
CA GLY A 7 -11.97 -12.59 -5.23
C GLY A 7 -10.80 -13.25 -5.96
N GLY A 8 -10.32 -12.66 -7.06
CA GLY A 8 -9.10 -13.10 -7.78
C GLY A 8 -8.12 -11.97 -8.09
N GLU A 9 -8.54 -10.72 -7.84
CA GLU A 9 -7.76 -9.52 -8.12
C GLU A 9 -7.95 -8.52 -6.98
N VAL A 10 -6.95 -7.67 -6.78
CA VAL A 10 -7.02 -6.52 -5.88
C VAL A 10 -6.95 -5.26 -6.72
N VAL A 11 -7.93 -4.38 -6.55
CA VAL A 11 -7.94 -3.07 -7.18
C VAL A 11 -7.50 -2.06 -6.14
N ILE A 12 -6.42 -1.33 -6.44
CA ILE A 12 -6.00 -0.15 -5.69
C ILE A 12 -6.30 1.06 -6.57
N GLU A 13 -7.24 1.89 -6.12
CA GLU A 13 -7.74 3.03 -6.88
C GLU A 13 -7.42 4.34 -6.16
N ALA A 14 -6.78 5.26 -6.87
CA ALA A 14 -6.49 6.59 -6.36
C ALA A 14 -6.31 7.58 -7.51
N ASN A 15 -6.43 8.87 -7.19
CA ASN A 15 -5.99 9.93 -8.08
C ASN A 15 -4.45 9.92 -8.25
N ALA A 16 -3.95 10.76 -9.16
CA ALA A 16 -2.51 10.84 -9.45
C ALA A 16 -1.63 11.13 -8.22
N VAL A 17 -2.13 11.89 -7.25
CA VAL A 17 -1.39 12.18 -6.00
C VAL A 17 -1.31 10.93 -5.13
N GLY A 18 -2.44 10.24 -4.92
CA GLY A 18 -2.47 9.00 -4.13
C GLY A 18 -1.61 7.88 -4.74
N LEU A 19 -1.62 7.72 -6.06
CA LEU A 19 -0.76 6.73 -6.74
C LEU A 19 0.73 7.06 -6.58
N ARG A 20 1.11 8.35 -6.63
CA ARG A 20 2.50 8.76 -6.36
C ARG A 20 2.89 8.54 -4.90
N THR A 21 1.99 8.80 -3.96
CA THR A 21 2.22 8.51 -2.53
C THR A 21 2.46 7.02 -2.30
N LEU A 22 1.62 6.16 -2.89
CA LEU A 22 1.81 4.71 -2.83
C LEU A 22 3.16 4.29 -3.44
N ALA A 23 3.51 4.82 -4.61
CA ALA A 23 4.80 4.56 -5.23
C ALA A 23 5.98 4.98 -4.33
N ASN A 24 5.88 6.10 -3.61
CA ASN A 24 6.90 6.54 -2.66
C ASN A 24 7.04 5.56 -1.47
N HIS A 25 5.94 5.05 -0.92
CA HIS A 25 6.00 4.02 0.13
C HIS A 25 6.72 2.76 -0.35
N LEU A 26 6.40 2.30 -1.57
CA LEU A 26 7.10 1.18 -2.19
C LEU A 26 8.59 1.47 -2.39
N MET A 27 8.92 2.68 -2.87
CA MET A 27 10.31 3.10 -3.02
C MET A 27 11.06 3.14 -1.70
N THR A 28 10.44 3.60 -0.60
CA THR A 28 11.05 3.58 0.74
C THR A 28 11.36 2.15 1.19
N LEU A 29 10.43 1.22 1.01
CA LEU A 29 10.68 -0.19 1.33
C LEU A 29 11.82 -0.77 0.49
N ALA A 30 11.93 -0.37 -0.78
CA ALA A 30 12.97 -0.83 -1.69
C ALA A 30 14.35 -0.18 -1.49
N GLN A 31 14.52 0.80 -0.59
CA GLN A 31 15.81 1.45 -0.37
C GLN A 31 16.90 0.46 0.09
N ASP A 32 18.13 0.70 -0.34
CA ASP A 32 19.29 -0.08 0.13
C ASP A 32 19.41 0.01 1.66
N GLY A 33 19.61 -1.13 2.30
CA GLY A 33 19.73 -1.22 3.76
C GLY A 33 18.40 -1.29 4.53
N THR A 34 17.23 -1.16 3.88
CA THR A 34 15.96 -1.45 4.55
C THR A 34 15.91 -2.94 4.94
N PRO A 35 15.64 -3.30 6.21
CA PRO A 35 15.60 -4.70 6.64
C PRO A 35 14.49 -5.50 5.96
N ASN A 36 14.74 -6.78 5.67
CA ASN A 36 13.71 -7.70 5.20
C ASN A 36 12.60 -7.86 6.27
N GLY A 37 11.36 -8.00 5.83
CA GLY A 37 10.18 -8.01 6.69
C GLY A 37 9.72 -6.63 7.16
N SER A 38 10.40 -5.54 6.75
CA SER A 38 9.87 -4.18 6.94
C SER A 38 8.57 -4.05 6.15
N HIS A 39 7.54 -3.51 6.79
CA HIS A 39 6.23 -3.39 6.17
C HIS A 39 5.45 -2.18 6.68
N LEU A 40 4.45 -1.78 5.89
CA LEU A 40 3.50 -0.70 6.17
C LEU A 40 2.09 -1.28 6.12
N HIS A 41 1.29 -0.97 7.14
CA HIS A 41 -0.14 -1.27 7.16
C HIS A 41 -0.90 -0.02 6.79
N LEU A 42 -1.76 -0.12 5.77
CA LEU A 42 -2.71 0.90 5.38
C LEU A 42 -4.13 0.40 5.64
N ASP A 43 -4.92 1.23 6.32
CA ASP A 43 -6.31 1.03 6.72
C ASP A 43 -7.08 2.36 6.64
N GLU A 44 -8.37 2.32 6.99
CA GLU A 44 -9.28 3.46 6.98
C GLU A 44 -8.80 4.62 7.88
N GLY A 45 -8.04 4.30 8.93
CA GLY A 45 -7.48 5.29 9.85
C GLY A 45 -6.18 5.92 9.36
N ASN A 46 -5.53 5.37 8.32
CA ASN A 46 -4.20 5.82 7.89
C ASN A 46 -3.93 5.67 6.37
N GLY A 47 -4.84 6.19 5.55
CA GLY A 47 -4.56 6.45 4.12
C GLY A 47 -5.48 5.74 3.15
N LEU A 48 -6.35 4.86 3.64
CA LEU A 48 -7.43 4.27 2.85
C LEU A 48 -8.77 4.95 3.13
N GLU A 49 -9.68 4.86 2.17
CA GLU A 49 -11.06 5.34 2.32
C GLU A 49 -11.92 4.30 3.05
N ASP A 50 -12.91 4.76 3.83
CA ASP A 50 -13.88 3.90 4.53
C ASP A 50 -14.47 2.83 3.60
N GLY A 51 -14.52 1.59 4.06
CA GLY A 51 -14.96 0.42 3.31
C GLY A 51 -13.84 -0.28 2.53
N SER A 52 -12.61 0.26 2.51
CA SER A 52 -11.46 -0.42 1.91
C SER A 52 -11.05 -1.65 2.71
N VAL A 53 -10.56 -2.68 2.01
CA VAL A 53 -9.84 -3.76 2.68
C VAL A 53 -8.44 -3.28 3.10
N GLY A 54 -7.95 -3.77 4.23
CA GLY A 54 -6.59 -3.45 4.68
C GLY A 54 -5.53 -3.88 3.65
N LEU A 55 -4.50 -3.05 3.48
CA LEU A 55 -3.40 -3.28 2.55
C LEU A 55 -2.07 -3.31 3.32
N VAL A 56 -1.30 -4.38 3.13
CA VAL A 56 0.07 -4.50 3.67
C VAL A 56 1.06 -4.40 2.53
N LEU A 57 2.02 -3.50 2.65
CA LEU A 57 3.17 -3.39 1.75
C LEU A 57 4.39 -3.92 2.50
N GLU A 58 5.06 -4.94 1.99
CA GLU A 58 6.17 -5.60 2.69
C GLU A 58 7.37 -5.74 1.76
N ARG A 59 8.56 -5.47 2.30
CA ARG A 59 9.83 -5.85 1.68
C ARG A 59 10.10 -7.31 1.99
N ASN A 60 10.17 -8.13 0.95
CA ASN A 60 10.71 -9.48 1.00
C ASN A 60 12.24 -9.49 0.81
N GLU A 61 12.82 -10.69 0.89
CA GLU A 61 14.26 -10.92 0.75
C GLU A 61 14.85 -10.61 -0.64
#